data_AF-A0A2R6FH46-F1
#
_entry.id   AF-A0A2R6FH46-F1
#
_cell.length_a   1.000
_cell.length_b   1.000
_cell.length_c   1.000
_cell.angle_alpha   90.00
_cell.angle_beta   90.00
_cell.angle_gamma   90.00
#
_symmetry.space_group_name_H-M   'P 1'
#
loop_
_entity.id
_entity.type
_entity.pdbx_description
1 polymer ?
#
loop_
_entity_poly.entity_id
_entity_poly.type
_entity_poly.pdbx_seq_one_letter_code
_entity_poly.pdbx_strand_id
1 'polypeptide(L)'
;MRMATCPSCNEQFERLGLHWWHGTCPYPDIDRERREILTGLLMGDGSIPRPSDGNSPVFRLPMTNRRFLRWFDDRMGILTTGVSMKKTATELAENNRKTGFSPDAKTENYHDMHTVWSRTNPFFENLRRGWYPDGSKRFPDDLALTPERVKFWYVSDGYLDIGRWGRTRVEVKVRNESDRLDFLISLFRDVGFDPTFRRNELRFTCDDTEALIEWMGDPPAGFEYKWAIDSRERYRTLKERAYEKHTTRTIE
;
A
#
# COMPACT_ATOMS: atom_id res chain seq x y z
N MET A 1 -12.78 -6.72 -20.76
CA MET A 1 -11.57 -5.92 -20.43
C MET A 1 -11.87 -4.47 -20.77
N ARG A 2 -11.32 -3.51 -20.01
CA ARG A 2 -11.57 -2.08 -20.24
C ARG A 2 -10.69 -1.59 -21.41
N MET A 3 -11.31 -1.04 -22.45
CA MET A 3 -10.60 -0.31 -23.52
C MET A 3 -9.86 0.89 -22.93
N ALA A 4 -8.62 1.10 -23.34
CA ALA A 4 -7.82 2.25 -22.91
C ALA A 4 -7.09 2.87 -24.10
N THR A 5 -7.07 4.21 -24.14
CA THR A 5 -6.42 4.97 -25.21
C THR A 5 -4.93 5.12 -24.91
N CYS A 6 -4.08 4.81 -25.90
CA CYS A 6 -2.65 5.08 -25.81
C CYS A 6 -2.40 6.60 -25.93
N PRO A 7 -1.66 7.23 -25.01
CA PRO A 7 -1.41 8.68 -25.08
C PRO A 7 -0.50 9.08 -26.25
N SER A 8 0.27 8.14 -26.81
CA SER A 8 1.22 8.43 -27.89
C SER A 8 0.60 8.34 -29.29
N CYS A 9 -0.23 7.32 -29.56
CA CYS A 9 -0.87 7.14 -30.88
C CYS A 9 -2.37 7.44 -30.90
N ASN A 10 -2.99 7.70 -29.73
CA ASN A 10 -4.43 7.96 -29.58
C ASN A 10 -5.36 6.81 -30.03
N GLU A 11 -4.81 5.63 -30.29
CA GLU A 11 -5.59 4.42 -30.58
C GLU A 11 -6.07 3.73 -29.29
N GLN A 12 -7.17 2.98 -29.39
CA GLN A 12 -7.74 2.25 -28.27
C GLN A 12 -7.33 0.78 -28.29
N PHE A 13 -6.96 0.27 -27.11
CA PHE A 13 -6.53 -1.10 -26.94
C PHE A 13 -7.23 -1.76 -25.77
N GLU A 14 -7.65 -3.03 -25.96
CA GLU A 14 -8.07 -3.88 -24.85
C GLU A 14 -6.89 -4.27 -23.95
N ARG A 15 -5.70 -4.40 -24.56
CA ARG A 15 -4.45 -4.82 -23.92
C ARG A 15 -3.36 -3.76 -24.08
N LEU A 16 -3.62 -2.56 -23.57
CA LEU A 16 -2.71 -1.41 -23.71
C LEU A 16 -1.27 -1.68 -23.20
N GLY A 17 -1.10 -2.49 -22.15
CA GLY A 17 0.26 -2.85 -21.67
C GLY A 17 1.04 -3.72 -22.67
N LEU A 18 0.35 -4.57 -23.44
CA LEU A 18 0.97 -5.38 -24.50
C LEU A 18 1.39 -4.50 -25.68
N HIS A 19 0.55 -3.49 -26.00
CA HIS A 19 0.87 -2.51 -27.01
C HIS A 19 2.17 -1.75 -26.69
N TRP A 20 2.41 -1.34 -25.45
CA TRP A 20 3.69 -0.71 -25.07
C TRP A 20 4.87 -1.67 -25.06
N TRP A 21 4.63 -2.96 -24.81
CA TRP A 21 5.73 -3.94 -24.73
C TRP A 21 6.22 -4.44 -26.08
N HIS A 22 5.31 -4.69 -27.03
CA HIS A 22 5.66 -5.17 -28.38
C HIS A 22 5.60 -4.08 -29.45
N GLY A 23 4.90 -2.98 -29.19
CA GLY A 23 4.68 -1.92 -30.17
C GLY A 23 5.82 -0.92 -30.26
N THR A 24 5.61 0.07 -31.11
CA THR A 24 6.55 1.19 -31.34
C THR A 24 6.29 2.39 -30.42
N CYS A 25 5.15 2.42 -29.74
CA CYS A 25 4.83 3.52 -28.81
C CYS A 25 5.64 3.37 -27.51
N PRO A 26 6.23 4.47 -27.01
CA PRO A 26 6.96 4.43 -25.75
C PRO A 26 6.02 4.14 -24.58
N TYR A 27 6.58 3.57 -23.51
CA TYR A 27 5.87 3.52 -22.23
C TYR A 27 5.57 4.93 -21.74
N PRO A 28 4.39 5.18 -21.14
CA PRO A 28 4.14 6.45 -20.47
C PRO A 28 5.13 6.63 -19.32
N ASP A 29 5.64 7.84 -19.18
CA ASP A 29 6.44 8.19 -18.01
C ASP A 29 5.56 8.18 -16.74
N ILE A 30 6.17 7.78 -15.64
CA ILE A 30 5.56 7.84 -14.32
C ILE A 30 6.20 9.05 -13.65
N ASP A 31 5.42 10.12 -13.44
CA ASP A 31 5.94 11.32 -12.80
C ASP A 31 6.38 11.08 -11.35
N ARG A 32 7.06 12.09 -10.77
CA ARG A 32 7.59 12.02 -9.40
C ARG A 32 6.51 11.69 -8.37
N GLU A 33 5.36 12.34 -8.41
CA GLU A 33 4.28 12.12 -7.42
C GLU A 33 3.85 10.65 -7.43
N ARG A 34 3.57 10.09 -8.60
CA ARG A 34 3.17 8.69 -8.74
C ARG A 34 4.26 7.72 -8.29
N ARG A 35 5.54 8.02 -8.58
CA ARG A 35 6.67 7.20 -8.10
C ARG A 35 6.76 7.18 -6.58
N GLU A 36 6.54 8.31 -5.90
CA GLU A 36 6.53 8.40 -4.44
C GLU A 36 5.38 7.57 -3.84
N ILE A 37 4.18 7.68 -4.40
CA ILE A 37 3.01 6.87 -4.00
C ILE A 37 3.32 5.37 -4.14
N LEU A 38 3.80 4.94 -5.31
CA LEU A 38 4.11 3.54 -5.60
C LEU A 38 5.19 2.99 -4.67
N THR A 39 6.22 3.79 -4.38
CA THR A 39 7.32 3.41 -3.49
C THR A 39 6.84 3.28 -2.05
N GLY A 40 6.08 4.27 -1.54
CA GLY A 40 5.51 4.20 -0.19
C GLY A 40 4.55 3.03 0.00
N LEU A 41 3.74 2.70 -1.02
CA LEU A 41 2.92 1.49 -0.99
C LEU A 41 3.76 0.22 -1.06
N LEU A 42 4.86 0.22 -1.83
CA LEU A 42 5.78 -0.92 -1.92
C LEU A 42 6.47 -1.20 -0.58
N MET A 43 6.69 -0.19 0.25
CA MET A 43 7.16 -0.35 1.64
C MET A 43 6.19 -1.18 2.49
N GLY A 44 4.89 -1.13 2.20
CA GLY A 44 3.85 -1.88 2.91
C GLY A 44 3.16 -2.97 2.07
N ASP A 45 1.85 -2.80 1.81
CA ASP A 45 1.01 -3.83 1.18
C ASP A 45 1.28 -4.04 -0.32
N GLY A 46 1.89 -3.04 -0.97
CA GLY A 46 2.26 -3.08 -2.38
C GLY A 46 3.29 -4.18 -2.64
N SER A 47 3.26 -4.77 -3.83
CA SER A 47 4.22 -5.81 -4.21
C SER A 47 4.48 -5.79 -5.70
N ILE A 48 5.66 -6.26 -6.10
CA ILE A 48 5.97 -6.54 -7.50
C ILE A 48 6.18 -8.06 -7.62
N PRO A 49 5.14 -8.85 -7.94
CA PRO A 49 5.26 -10.30 -8.04
C PRO A 49 6.34 -10.72 -9.03
N ARG A 50 6.91 -11.91 -8.81
CA ARG A 50 7.83 -12.51 -9.79
C ARG A 50 7.08 -12.70 -11.10
N PRO A 51 7.54 -12.12 -12.22
CA PRO A 51 6.93 -12.38 -13.51
C PRO A 51 7.17 -13.85 -13.90
N SER A 52 6.22 -14.42 -14.63
CA SER A 52 6.47 -15.66 -15.37
C SER A 52 7.54 -15.43 -16.44
N ASP A 53 8.22 -16.49 -16.88
CA ASP A 53 9.29 -16.39 -17.87
C ASP A 53 8.84 -15.60 -19.11
N GLY A 54 9.67 -14.62 -19.50
CA GLY A 54 9.42 -13.73 -20.63
C GLY A 54 8.47 -12.56 -20.39
N ASN A 55 7.85 -12.44 -19.19
CA ASN A 55 6.95 -11.32 -18.88
C ASN A 55 7.65 -10.18 -18.14
N SER A 56 7.19 -8.96 -18.37
CA SER A 56 7.62 -7.79 -17.58
C SER A 56 6.91 -7.74 -16.22
N PRO A 57 7.59 -7.26 -15.17
CA PRO A 57 6.98 -7.12 -13.85
C PRO A 57 5.85 -6.08 -13.84
N VAL A 58 4.92 -6.28 -12.92
CA VAL A 58 3.78 -5.40 -12.66
C VAL A 58 3.67 -5.13 -11.16
N PHE A 59 3.17 -3.96 -10.80
CA PHE A 59 2.84 -3.63 -9.42
C PHE A 59 1.45 -4.12 -9.06
N ARG A 60 1.30 -4.63 -7.84
CA ARG A 60 0.05 -5.16 -7.29
C ARG A 60 -0.20 -4.56 -5.92
N LEU A 61 -1.40 -4.00 -5.75
CA LEU A 61 -1.88 -3.47 -4.48
C LEU A 61 -3.18 -4.20 -4.06
N PRO A 62 -3.11 -5.16 -3.12
CA PRO A 62 -4.28 -5.77 -2.52
C PRO A 62 -4.78 -4.96 -1.32
N MET A 63 -6.09 -4.75 -1.18
CA MET A 63 -6.65 -4.05 -0.03
C MET A 63 -8.16 -4.27 0.15
N THR A 64 -8.68 -4.09 1.37
CA THR A 64 -10.12 -4.20 1.67
C THR A 64 -10.87 -2.88 1.49
N ASN A 65 -10.20 -1.74 1.67
CA ASN A 65 -10.80 -0.41 1.52
C ASN A 65 -10.88 -0.01 0.03
N ARG A 66 -12.06 -0.25 -0.57
CA ARG A 66 -12.31 -0.02 -2.01
C ARG A 66 -12.24 1.46 -2.39
N ARG A 67 -12.57 2.37 -1.45
CA ARG A 67 -12.53 3.82 -1.72
C ARG A 67 -11.12 4.28 -2.03
N PHE A 68 -10.15 3.84 -1.24
CA PHE A 68 -8.75 4.13 -1.51
C PHE A 68 -8.26 3.50 -2.82
N LEU A 69 -8.62 2.24 -3.10
CA LEU A 69 -8.20 1.59 -4.35
C LEU A 69 -8.73 2.32 -5.58
N ARG A 70 -9.96 2.84 -5.54
CA ARG A 70 -10.51 3.67 -6.63
C ARG A 70 -9.76 4.99 -6.75
N TRP A 71 -9.55 5.68 -5.64
CA TRP A 71 -8.77 6.92 -5.60
C TRP A 71 -7.34 6.71 -6.14
N PHE A 72 -6.71 5.58 -5.81
CA PHE A 72 -5.39 5.21 -6.32
C PHE A 72 -5.43 4.93 -7.83
N ASP A 73 -6.42 4.15 -8.30
CA ASP A 73 -6.63 3.89 -9.72
C ASP A 73 -6.85 5.18 -10.52
N ASP A 74 -7.64 6.11 -9.99
CA ASP A 74 -7.89 7.42 -10.62
C ASP A 74 -6.61 8.25 -10.74
N ARG A 75 -5.75 8.27 -9.69
CA ARG A 75 -4.45 8.96 -9.73
C ARG A 75 -3.45 8.32 -10.68
N MET A 76 -3.47 7.00 -10.79
CA MET A 76 -2.57 6.25 -11.69
C MET A 76 -3.07 6.26 -13.14
N GLY A 77 -4.38 6.43 -13.36
CA GLY A 77 -5.01 6.58 -14.67
C GLY A 77 -4.69 5.41 -15.60
N ILE A 78 -4.08 5.72 -16.75
CA ILE A 78 -3.72 4.70 -17.76
C ILE A 78 -2.64 3.72 -17.29
N LEU A 79 -2.02 3.92 -16.12
CA LEU A 79 -1.02 3.01 -15.59
C LEU A 79 -1.63 1.78 -14.92
N THR A 80 -2.92 1.78 -14.57
CA THR A 80 -3.58 0.70 -13.82
C THR A 80 -4.77 0.08 -14.56
N THR A 81 -5.08 -1.16 -14.25
CA THR A 81 -6.13 -1.94 -14.95
C THR A 81 -7.52 -1.77 -14.34
N GLY A 82 -7.71 -0.87 -13.37
CA GLY A 82 -8.93 -0.78 -12.57
C GLY A 82 -8.89 -1.62 -11.30
N VAL A 83 -9.83 -1.34 -10.41
CA VAL A 83 -10.09 -2.13 -9.19
C VAL A 83 -10.87 -3.38 -9.55
N SER A 84 -10.38 -4.55 -9.13
CA SER A 84 -11.09 -5.83 -9.27
C SER A 84 -11.20 -6.57 -7.94
N MET A 85 -12.17 -7.49 -7.85
CA MET A 85 -12.26 -8.43 -6.74
C MET A 85 -11.13 -9.44 -6.84
N LYS A 86 -10.41 -9.68 -5.74
CA LYS A 86 -9.34 -10.67 -5.67
C LYS A 86 -9.82 -11.95 -4.97
N LYS A 87 -10.44 -11.80 -3.80
CA LYS A 87 -11.03 -12.89 -3.02
C LYS A 87 -12.18 -12.38 -2.16
N THR A 88 -13.24 -13.16 -2.01
CA THR A 88 -14.32 -12.88 -1.06
C THR A 88 -13.88 -13.14 0.39
N ALA A 89 -14.64 -12.64 1.36
CA ALA A 89 -14.43 -12.96 2.77
C ALA A 89 -14.47 -14.48 3.04
N THR A 90 -15.38 -15.20 2.40
CA THR A 90 -15.49 -16.67 2.49
C THR A 90 -14.23 -17.36 1.97
N GLU A 91 -13.79 -17.01 0.76
CA GLU A 91 -12.59 -17.59 0.15
C GLU A 91 -11.32 -17.32 0.97
N LEU A 92 -11.22 -16.14 1.60
CA LEU A 92 -10.12 -15.79 2.49
C LEU A 92 -10.12 -16.63 3.76
N ALA A 93 -11.28 -16.76 4.41
CA ALA A 93 -11.40 -17.60 5.61
C ALA A 93 -11.05 -19.05 5.30
N GLU A 94 -11.60 -19.62 4.22
CA GLU A 94 -11.28 -20.97 3.77
C GLU A 94 -9.79 -21.17 3.47
N ASN A 95 -9.19 -20.23 2.74
CA ASN A 95 -7.77 -20.30 2.41
C ASN A 95 -6.89 -20.28 3.67
N ASN A 96 -7.25 -19.45 4.66
CA ASN A 96 -6.50 -19.37 5.92
C ASN A 96 -6.67 -20.62 6.79
N ARG A 97 -7.84 -21.29 6.74
CA ARG A 97 -8.03 -22.62 7.33
C ARG A 97 -7.15 -23.66 6.63
N LYS A 98 -7.23 -23.74 5.29
CA LYS A 98 -6.51 -24.72 4.45
C LYS A 98 -5.00 -24.62 4.58
N THR A 99 -4.46 -23.41 4.69
CA THR A 99 -3.00 -23.17 4.80
C THR A 99 -2.46 -23.33 6.21
N GLY A 100 -3.32 -23.50 7.22
CA GLY A 100 -2.93 -23.55 8.63
C GLY A 100 -2.52 -22.21 9.22
N PHE A 101 -2.63 -21.10 8.46
CA PHE A 101 -2.33 -19.76 8.97
C PHE A 101 -3.28 -19.34 10.10
N SER A 102 -4.56 -19.70 9.97
CA SER A 102 -5.57 -19.54 11.02
C SER A 102 -6.59 -20.67 10.91
N PRO A 103 -6.37 -21.80 11.58
CA PRO A 103 -7.24 -22.98 11.53
C PRO A 103 -8.70 -22.69 11.91
N ASP A 104 -8.91 -21.75 12.83
CA ASP A 104 -10.24 -21.32 13.32
C ASP A 104 -10.75 -20.05 12.63
N ALA A 105 -10.22 -19.71 11.45
CA ALA A 105 -10.66 -18.55 10.70
C ALA A 105 -12.18 -18.61 10.45
N LYS A 106 -12.90 -17.56 10.85
CA LYS A 106 -14.35 -17.43 10.64
C LYS A 106 -14.65 -16.32 9.65
N THR A 107 -15.56 -16.55 8.71
CA THR A 107 -15.86 -15.64 7.59
C THR A 107 -16.25 -14.24 8.05
N GLU A 108 -16.97 -14.12 9.16
CA GLU A 108 -17.39 -12.85 9.76
C GLU A 108 -16.24 -11.94 10.21
N ASN A 109 -15.04 -12.50 10.40
CA ASN A 109 -13.83 -11.75 10.74
C ASN A 109 -13.07 -11.24 9.51
N TYR A 110 -13.58 -11.53 8.30
CA TYR A 110 -12.97 -11.11 7.04
C TYR A 110 -13.84 -10.10 6.29
N HIS A 111 -13.18 -9.37 5.42
CA HIS A 111 -13.78 -8.50 4.42
C HIS A 111 -13.24 -8.94 3.05
N ASP A 112 -14.00 -8.66 2.00
CA ASP A 112 -13.57 -8.97 0.65
C ASP A 112 -12.28 -8.21 0.31
N MET A 113 -11.33 -8.93 -0.26
CA MET A 113 -10.07 -8.37 -0.72
C MET A 113 -10.21 -7.99 -2.18
N HIS A 114 -9.94 -6.72 -2.44
CA HIS A 114 -9.86 -6.17 -3.79
C HIS A 114 -8.40 -5.97 -4.16
N THR A 115 -8.15 -5.71 -5.44
CA THR A 115 -6.79 -5.41 -5.90
C THR A 115 -6.79 -4.45 -7.07
N VAL A 116 -5.70 -3.71 -7.20
CA VAL A 116 -5.33 -2.99 -8.42
C VAL A 116 -4.02 -3.54 -8.93
N TRP A 117 -3.93 -3.76 -10.23
CA TRP A 117 -2.71 -4.11 -10.93
C TRP A 117 -2.28 -2.95 -11.81
N SER A 118 -0.97 -2.72 -11.90
CA SER A 118 -0.43 -1.86 -12.93
C SER A 118 -0.39 -2.59 -14.28
N ARG A 119 -0.31 -1.82 -15.35
CA ARG A 119 0.26 -2.28 -16.62
C ARG A 119 1.79 -2.39 -16.47
N THR A 120 2.41 -3.10 -17.41
CA THR A 120 3.87 -3.23 -17.46
C THR A 120 4.52 -1.88 -17.72
N ASN A 121 5.66 -1.62 -17.08
CA ASN A 121 6.45 -0.41 -17.26
C ASN A 121 7.90 -0.66 -16.80
N PRO A 122 8.93 -0.15 -17.51
CA PRO A 122 10.34 -0.29 -17.09
C PRO A 122 10.61 0.20 -15.65
N PHE A 123 9.82 1.14 -15.13
CA PHE A 123 9.91 1.55 -13.74
C PHE A 123 9.75 0.39 -12.75
N PHE A 124 8.84 -0.56 -13.01
CA PHE A 124 8.63 -1.71 -12.13
C PHE A 124 9.75 -2.75 -12.24
N GLU A 125 10.44 -2.82 -13.38
CA GLU A 125 11.66 -3.62 -13.55
C GLU A 125 12.77 -3.07 -12.65
N ASN A 126 12.98 -1.75 -12.68
CA ASN A 126 13.98 -1.08 -11.85
C ASN A 126 13.67 -1.25 -10.35
N LEU A 127 12.41 -1.02 -9.94
CA LEU A 127 12.00 -1.27 -8.57
C LEU A 127 12.20 -2.73 -8.18
N ARG A 128 11.84 -3.70 -9.05
CA ARG A 128 12.01 -5.11 -8.73
C ARG A 128 13.46 -5.49 -8.46
N ARG A 129 14.40 -4.99 -9.27
CA ARG A 129 15.83 -5.26 -9.11
C ARG A 129 16.38 -4.77 -7.77
N GLY A 130 15.96 -3.57 -7.34
CA GLY A 130 16.39 -3.01 -6.06
C GLY A 130 15.70 -3.64 -4.85
N TRP A 131 14.41 -3.95 -4.96
CA TRP A 131 13.58 -4.38 -3.84
C TRP A 131 13.49 -5.89 -3.65
N TYR A 132 13.89 -6.68 -4.65
CA TYR A 132 13.79 -8.15 -4.63
C TYR A 132 15.08 -8.83 -5.11
N PRO A 133 16.26 -8.51 -4.55
CA PRO A 133 17.54 -9.04 -5.04
C PRO A 133 17.64 -10.57 -4.94
N ASP A 134 17.00 -11.17 -3.93
CA ASP A 134 16.95 -12.62 -3.70
C ASP A 134 15.53 -13.20 -3.92
N GLY A 135 14.62 -12.38 -4.44
CA GLY A 135 13.20 -12.73 -4.61
C GLY A 135 12.31 -12.45 -3.40
N SER A 136 12.88 -12.09 -2.24
CA SER A 136 12.15 -11.58 -1.07
C SER A 136 12.14 -10.05 -1.05
N LYS A 137 11.10 -9.44 -0.47
CA LYS A 137 11.02 -7.97 -0.42
C LYS A 137 12.01 -7.45 0.61
N ARG A 138 12.88 -6.53 0.18
CA ARG A 138 13.86 -5.84 1.01
C ARG A 138 13.93 -4.36 0.65
N PHE A 139 14.00 -3.48 1.65
CA PHE A 139 14.17 -2.05 1.43
C PHE A 139 15.59 -1.78 0.88
N PRO A 140 15.73 -1.01 -0.22
CA PRO A 140 17.03 -0.64 -0.74
C PRO A 140 17.85 0.18 0.27
N ASP A 141 19.17 0.01 0.25
CA ASP A 141 20.08 0.70 1.20
C ASP A 141 20.14 2.22 0.96
N ASP A 142 19.85 2.66 -0.26
CA ASP A 142 19.77 4.05 -0.68
C ASP A 142 18.35 4.64 -0.59
N LEU A 143 17.43 3.95 0.07
CA LEU A 143 16.07 4.45 0.28
C LEU A 143 16.11 5.73 1.12
N ALA A 144 15.51 6.80 0.61
CA ALA A 144 15.27 8.04 1.36
C ALA A 144 13.78 8.20 1.65
N LEU A 145 13.44 8.70 2.85
CA LEU A 145 12.06 9.02 3.19
C LEU A 145 11.66 10.39 2.64
N THR A 146 10.42 10.46 2.20
CA THR A 146 9.71 11.70 1.86
C THR A 146 8.37 11.68 2.57
N PRO A 147 7.70 12.85 2.73
CA PRO A 147 6.35 12.91 3.27
C PRO A 147 5.40 11.91 2.60
N GLU A 148 5.47 11.83 1.28
CA GLU A 148 4.57 11.04 0.46
C GLU A 148 4.87 9.53 0.59
N ARG A 149 6.15 9.10 0.63
CA ARG A 149 6.51 7.69 0.87
C ARG A 149 6.01 7.22 2.24
N VAL A 150 6.28 8.01 3.28
CA VAL A 150 5.89 7.66 4.65
C VAL A 150 4.37 7.65 4.80
N LYS A 151 3.66 8.59 4.17
CA LYS A 151 2.19 8.59 4.11
C LYS A 151 1.63 7.26 3.61
N PHE A 152 2.11 6.75 2.48
CA PHE A 152 1.57 5.49 1.94
C PHE A 152 2.06 4.26 2.68
N TRP A 153 3.26 4.30 3.24
CA TRP A 153 3.70 3.24 4.13
C TRP A 153 2.82 3.17 5.38
N TYR A 154 2.53 4.32 6.01
CA TYR A 154 1.65 4.45 7.16
C TYR A 154 0.20 4.02 6.84
N VAL A 155 -0.28 4.32 5.64
CA VAL A 155 -1.60 3.90 5.17
C VAL A 155 -1.71 2.37 5.04
N SER A 156 -0.64 1.68 4.67
CA SER A 156 -0.60 0.21 4.67
C SER A 156 -0.39 -0.36 6.07
N ASP A 157 0.79 -0.16 6.65
CA ASP A 157 1.25 -0.90 7.83
C ASP A 157 1.15 -0.12 9.14
N GLY A 158 0.74 1.14 9.06
CA GLY A 158 0.62 2.02 10.20
C GLY A 158 -0.73 1.98 10.89
N TYR A 159 -0.77 2.40 12.15
CA TYR A 159 -1.98 2.66 12.89
C TYR A 159 -1.73 3.65 14.03
N LEU A 160 -2.81 4.10 14.68
CA LEU A 160 -2.75 4.89 15.89
C LEU A 160 -2.92 3.97 17.10
N ASP A 161 -1.91 3.90 17.96
CA ASP A 161 -2.05 3.36 19.32
C ASP A 161 -2.75 4.42 20.19
N ILE A 162 -4.05 4.23 20.36
CA ILE A 162 -4.87 5.10 21.19
C ILE A 162 -5.25 4.36 22.47
N GLY A 163 -4.35 4.50 23.45
CA GLY A 163 -4.53 3.99 24.81
C GLY A 163 -5.79 4.56 25.47
N ARG A 164 -6.29 3.88 26.50
CA ARG A 164 -7.49 4.33 27.25
C ARG A 164 -7.30 5.69 27.92
N TRP A 165 -6.06 6.00 28.32
CA TRP A 165 -5.68 7.18 29.10
C TRP A 165 -4.44 7.89 28.54
N GLY A 166 -3.98 7.48 27.35
CA GLY A 166 -2.73 7.97 26.76
C GLY A 166 -2.98 8.89 25.57
N ARG A 167 -2.06 9.82 25.34
CA ARG A 167 -1.97 10.55 24.06
C ARG A 167 -1.70 9.56 22.93
N THR A 168 -2.29 9.84 21.77
CA THR A 168 -2.19 9.03 20.56
C THR A 168 -0.73 8.88 20.12
N ARG A 169 -0.35 7.69 19.67
CA ARG A 169 0.96 7.45 19.06
C ARG A 169 0.82 6.78 17.70
N VAL A 170 1.62 7.21 16.74
CA VAL A 170 1.80 6.46 15.49
C VAL A 170 2.66 5.24 15.77
N GLU A 171 2.21 4.09 15.27
CA GLU A 171 3.00 2.87 15.19
C GLU A 171 2.96 2.35 13.75
N VAL A 172 4.10 1.84 13.26
CA VAL A 172 4.23 1.23 11.92
C VAL A 172 4.83 -0.16 12.07
N LYS A 173 4.15 -1.18 11.54
CA LYS A 173 4.64 -2.55 11.56
C LYS A 173 5.79 -2.71 10.56
N VAL A 174 6.87 -3.33 11.00
CA VAL A 174 8.11 -3.49 10.21
C VAL A 174 8.66 -4.91 10.26
N ARG A 175 7.77 -5.91 10.39
CA ARG A 175 8.16 -7.33 10.56
C ARG A 175 9.10 -7.84 9.47
N ASN A 176 8.96 -7.39 8.23
CA ASN A 176 9.80 -7.85 7.12
C ASN A 176 11.22 -7.26 7.14
N GLU A 177 11.47 -6.24 7.98
CA GLU A 177 12.74 -5.52 8.09
C GLU A 177 13.28 -5.55 9.54
N SER A 178 12.78 -6.49 10.35
CA SER A 178 13.07 -6.54 11.79
C SER A 178 14.54 -6.85 12.12
N ASP A 179 15.31 -7.32 11.15
CA ASP A 179 16.74 -7.60 11.25
C ASP A 179 17.62 -6.36 10.93
N ARG A 180 17.02 -5.25 10.46
CA ARG A 180 17.69 -4.00 10.09
C ARG A 180 17.14 -2.78 10.84
N LEU A 181 16.99 -2.92 12.15
CA LEU A 181 16.36 -1.90 13.00
C LEU A 181 17.09 -0.56 12.94
N ASP A 182 18.43 -0.57 13.01
CA ASP A 182 19.22 0.65 12.98
C ASP A 182 19.05 1.42 11.66
N PHE A 183 18.91 0.69 10.55
CA PHE A 183 18.60 1.28 9.24
C PHE A 183 17.20 1.90 9.24
N LEU A 184 16.18 1.21 9.75
CA LEU A 184 14.83 1.78 9.81
C LEU A 184 14.75 3.02 10.71
N ILE A 185 15.47 3.02 11.82
CA ILE A 185 15.55 4.18 12.72
C ILE A 185 16.32 5.30 12.04
N SER A 186 17.43 5.02 11.35
CA SER A 186 18.20 6.05 10.65
C SER A 186 17.38 6.72 9.54
N LEU A 187 16.57 5.97 8.79
CA LEU A 187 15.66 6.52 7.78
C LEU A 187 14.77 7.64 8.32
N PHE A 188 14.26 7.50 9.55
CA PHE A 188 13.43 8.52 10.19
C PHE A 188 14.26 9.64 10.82
N ARG A 189 15.43 9.34 11.39
CA ARG A 189 16.34 10.36 11.94
C ARG A 189 16.80 11.35 10.88
N ASP A 190 17.07 10.86 9.68
CA ASP A 190 17.47 11.68 8.54
C ASP A 190 16.41 12.71 8.14
N VAL A 191 15.14 12.48 8.49
CA VAL A 191 14.02 13.40 8.26
C VAL A 191 13.49 14.03 9.56
N GLY A 192 14.23 13.92 10.66
CA GLY A 192 13.96 14.64 11.90
C GLY A 192 13.07 13.94 12.93
N PHE A 193 12.85 12.62 12.81
CA PHE A 193 12.07 11.83 13.78
C PHE A 193 12.93 10.75 14.43
N ASP A 194 12.70 10.44 15.71
CA ASP A 194 13.47 9.42 16.44
C ASP A 194 12.55 8.31 16.99
N PRO A 195 12.04 7.40 16.13
CA PRO A 195 11.18 6.32 16.59
C PRO A 195 11.96 5.31 17.43
N THR A 196 11.25 4.69 18.36
CA THR A 196 11.74 3.51 19.10
C THR A 196 11.23 2.23 18.45
N PHE A 197 11.98 1.14 18.59
CA PHE A 197 11.52 -0.17 18.14
C PHE A 197 10.95 -0.98 19.30
N ARG A 198 9.74 -1.55 19.11
CA ARG A 198 9.12 -2.43 20.08
C ARG A 198 8.24 -3.45 19.36
N ARG A 199 8.38 -4.74 19.68
CA ARG A 199 7.47 -5.81 19.19
C ARG A 199 7.26 -5.83 17.66
N ASN A 200 8.32 -5.59 16.87
CA ASN A 200 8.27 -5.52 15.40
C ASN A 200 7.57 -4.27 14.85
N GLU A 201 7.47 -3.21 15.66
CA GLU A 201 6.86 -1.94 15.30
C GLU A 201 7.83 -0.79 15.59
N LEU A 202 7.87 0.18 14.68
CA LEU A 202 8.39 1.51 14.95
C LEU A 202 7.32 2.30 15.69
N ARG A 203 7.68 2.89 16.82
CA ARG A 203 6.79 3.64 17.69
C ARG A 203 7.32 5.04 17.89
N PHE A 204 6.49 6.01 17.56
CA PHE A 204 6.79 7.43 17.68
C PHE A 204 6.33 7.96 19.04
N THR A 205 6.99 9.01 19.52
CA THR A 205 6.52 9.73 20.69
C THR A 205 5.20 10.44 20.38
N CYS A 206 4.53 10.97 21.42
CA CYS A 206 3.27 11.69 21.20
C CYS A 206 3.50 12.99 20.42
N ASP A 207 4.62 13.68 20.68
CA ASP A 207 4.96 14.93 20.01
C ASP A 207 5.43 14.66 18.57
N ASP A 208 6.24 13.61 18.36
CA ASP A 208 6.58 13.16 17.00
C ASP A 208 5.34 12.72 16.22
N THR A 209 4.31 12.19 16.88
CA THR A 209 3.07 11.77 16.21
C THR A 209 2.35 12.96 15.59
N GLU A 210 2.23 14.06 16.33
CA GLU A 210 1.62 15.30 15.81
C GLU A 210 2.45 15.86 14.65
N ALA A 211 3.76 15.98 14.84
CA ALA A 211 4.68 16.47 13.82
C ALA A 211 4.73 15.57 12.57
N LEU A 212 4.69 14.25 12.72
CA LEU A 212 4.73 13.30 11.61
C LEU A 212 3.42 13.33 10.81
N ILE A 213 2.28 13.44 11.48
CA ILE A 213 0.96 13.56 10.83
C ILE A 213 0.88 14.86 10.03
N GLU A 214 1.37 15.97 10.59
CA GLU A 214 1.47 17.26 9.90
C GLU A 214 2.43 17.16 8.70
N TRP A 215 3.62 16.57 8.90
CA TRP A 215 4.63 16.42 7.86
C TRP A 215 4.15 15.58 6.68
N MET A 216 3.40 14.50 6.94
CA MET A 216 2.76 13.70 5.88
C MET A 216 1.69 14.51 5.12
N GLY A 217 1.05 15.50 5.75
CA GLY A 217 -0.03 16.29 5.16
C GLY A 217 -1.35 15.52 5.10
N ASP A 218 -2.20 15.84 4.12
CA ASP A 218 -3.58 15.32 4.09
C ASP A 218 -3.68 13.79 3.90
N PRO A 219 -4.64 13.12 4.58
CA PRO A 219 -4.88 11.69 4.41
C PRO A 219 -5.41 11.38 3.00
N PRO A 220 -5.03 10.22 2.41
CA PRO A 220 -5.68 9.77 1.20
C PRO A 220 -7.11 9.26 1.48
N ALA A 221 -7.92 9.20 0.42
CA ALA A 221 -9.34 8.87 0.54
C ALA A 221 -9.58 7.49 1.17
N GLY A 222 -10.45 7.44 2.18
CA GLY A 222 -10.79 6.23 2.91
C GLY A 222 -9.88 5.92 4.10
N PHE A 223 -8.82 6.71 4.33
CA PHE A 223 -7.92 6.58 5.48
C PHE A 223 -7.94 7.79 6.41
N GLU A 224 -8.94 8.67 6.28
CA GLU A 224 -9.06 9.90 7.09
C GLU A 224 -9.06 9.60 8.59
N TYR A 225 -9.59 8.45 9.00
CA TYR A 225 -9.58 8.03 10.40
C TYR A 225 -8.17 7.83 10.96
N LYS A 226 -7.17 7.48 10.14
CA LYS A 226 -5.77 7.34 10.59
C LYS A 226 -5.12 8.67 10.95
N TRP A 227 -5.74 9.81 10.59
CA TRP A 227 -5.30 11.16 10.93
C TRP A 227 -6.04 11.75 12.14
N ALA A 228 -7.02 11.03 12.71
CA ALA A 228 -7.80 11.50 13.86
C ALA A 228 -7.04 11.26 15.18
N ILE A 229 -6.07 12.12 15.49
CA ILE A 229 -5.19 11.99 16.65
C ILE A 229 -5.69 12.67 17.93
N ASP A 230 -6.72 13.52 17.81
CA ASP A 230 -7.28 14.37 18.86
C ASP A 230 -8.09 13.61 19.91
N SER A 231 -8.83 12.57 19.51
CA SER A 231 -9.57 11.75 20.47
C SER A 231 -9.79 10.30 20.03
N ARG A 232 -9.79 9.41 21.02
CA ARG A 232 -10.08 7.97 20.83
C ARG A 232 -11.46 7.71 20.27
N GLU A 233 -12.45 8.46 20.73
CA GLU A 233 -13.84 8.31 20.31
C GLU A 233 -14.02 8.72 18.85
N ARG A 234 -13.43 9.85 18.44
CA ARG A 234 -13.45 10.30 17.05
C ARG A 234 -12.75 9.30 16.14
N TYR A 235 -11.55 8.84 16.50
CA TYR A 235 -10.84 7.79 15.75
C TYR A 235 -11.71 6.55 15.55
N ARG A 236 -12.30 6.01 16.63
CA ARG A 236 -13.12 4.79 16.58
C ARG A 236 -14.34 4.97 15.70
N THR A 237 -15.08 6.06 15.90
CA THR A 237 -16.27 6.38 15.11
C THR A 237 -15.93 6.51 13.63
N LEU A 238 -14.84 7.22 13.29
CA LEU A 238 -14.42 7.38 11.89
C LEU A 238 -13.94 6.05 11.30
N LYS A 239 -13.21 5.24 12.06
CA LYS A 239 -12.74 3.93 11.63
C LYS A 239 -13.90 2.98 11.36
N GLU A 240 -14.86 2.89 12.27
CA GLU A 240 -16.06 2.06 12.11
C GLU A 240 -16.83 2.46 10.85
N ARG A 241 -17.13 3.76 10.69
CA ARG A 241 -17.79 4.30 9.49
C ARG A 241 -17.00 4.01 8.21
N ALA A 242 -15.67 4.12 8.25
CA ALA A 242 -14.82 3.83 7.10
C ALA A 242 -14.90 2.35 6.72
N TYR A 243 -14.86 1.45 7.71
CA TYR A 243 -14.97 0.02 7.46
C TYR A 243 -16.36 -0.34 6.92
N GLU A 244 -17.43 0.16 7.53
CA GLU A 244 -18.80 -0.06 7.09
C GLU A 244 -19.02 0.43 5.65
N LYS A 245 -18.54 1.63 5.31
CA LYS A 245 -18.80 2.26 4.02
C LYS A 245 -17.86 1.82 2.89
N HIS A 246 -16.63 1.40 3.22
CA HIS A 246 -15.57 1.23 2.21
C HIS A 246 -15.08 -0.20 2.06
N THR A 247 -15.49 -1.11 2.94
CA THR A 247 -15.25 -2.54 2.78
C THR A 247 -16.53 -3.24 2.33
N THR A 248 -16.39 -4.43 1.76
CA THR A 248 -17.53 -5.30 1.45
C THR A 248 -17.31 -6.65 2.10
N ARG A 249 -18.39 -7.41 2.24
CA ARG A 249 -18.35 -8.78 2.76
C ARG A 249 -19.36 -9.61 1.99
N THR A 250 -18.87 -10.47 1.10
CA THR A 250 -19.67 -11.51 0.46
C THR A 250 -19.63 -12.74 1.35
N ILE A 251 -20.80 -13.09 1.90
CA ILE A 251 -21.05 -14.34 2.63
C ILE A 251 -21.92 -15.17 1.70
N GLU A 252 -21.44 -16.36 1.32
CA GLU A 252 -22.19 -17.37 0.56
C GLU A 252 -22.71 -18.44 1.53
#